data_AF-A0A015KF18-F1
#
_entry.id   AF-A0A015KF18-F1
#
_cell.length_a   1.000
_cell.length_b   1.000
_cell.length_c   1.000
_cell.angle_alpha   90.00
_cell.angle_beta   90.00
_cell.angle_gamma   90.00
#
_symmetry.space_group_name_H-M   'P 1'
#
loop_
_entity.id
_entity.type
_entity.pdbx_description
1 polymer ?
#
loop_
_entity_poly.entity_id
_entity_poly.type
_entity_poly.pdbx_seq_one_letter_code
_entity_poly.pdbx_strand_id
1 'polypeptide(L)' 'MQEGSLNILPYIKKYIMKKERVKYLAIMEVYFEKREDLSFMKDEVKEFESYNIKVQNYDDLYIQVYDLIKEMD' A
#
# COMPACT_ATOMS: atom_id res chain seq x y z
N MET A 1 -8.51 -25.37 -10.99
CA MET A 1 -9.47 -24.25 -10.90
C MET A 1 -8.89 -23.26 -9.91
N GLN A 2 -8.51 -22.06 -10.35
CA GLN A 2 -8.02 -21.02 -9.44
C GLN A 2 -9.23 -20.47 -8.68
N GLU A 3 -9.26 -20.77 -7.39
CA GLU A 3 -10.12 -20.11 -6.41
C GLU A 3 -9.84 -18.60 -6.51
N GLY A 4 -10.89 -17.80 -6.70
CA GLY A 4 -10.76 -16.38 -7.03
C GLY A 4 -9.99 -15.63 -5.94
N SER A 5 -8.70 -15.38 -6.18
CA SER A 5 -7.92 -14.45 -5.38
C SER A 5 -8.58 -13.08 -5.53
N LEU A 6 -9.21 -12.59 -4.46
CA LEU A 6 -9.84 -11.28 -4.39
C LEU A 6 -8.76 -10.20 -4.49
N ASN A 7 -8.29 -9.93 -5.70
CA ASN A 7 -7.38 -8.82 -5.97
C ASN A 7 -8.12 -7.53 -5.63
N ILE A 8 -7.67 -6.85 -4.57
CA ILE A 8 -8.29 -5.64 -4.03
C ILE A 8 -7.89 -4.37 -4.81
N LEU A 9 -6.81 -4.44 -5.60
CA LEU A 9 -6.23 -3.31 -6.33
C LEU A 9 -7.22 -2.60 -7.28
N PRO A 10 -8.05 -3.30 -8.08
CA PRO A 10 -9.08 -2.65 -8.90
C PRO A 10 -10.08 -1.82 -8.08
N TYR A 11 -10.41 -2.27 -6.87
CA TYR A 11 -11.33 -1.57 -5.98
C TYR A 11 -10.67 -0.35 -5.34
N ILE A 12 -9.40 -0.46 -4.95
CA ILE A 12 -8.60 0.68 -4.46
C ILE A 12 -8.54 1.76 -5.53
N LYS A 13 -8.23 1.40 -6.79
CA LYS A 13 -8.28 2.35 -7.91
C LYS A 13 -9.65 2.98 -8.08
N LYS A 14 -10.73 2.19 -8.02
CA LYS A 14 -12.10 2.72 -8.18
C LYS A 14 -12.51 3.69 -7.08
N TYR A 15 -12.12 3.44 -5.83
CA TYR A 15 -12.68 4.17 -4.67
C TYR A 15 -11.72 5.14 -4.01
N ILE A 16 -10.41 4.90 -4.05
CA ILE A 16 -9.39 5.77 -3.48
C ILE A 16 -8.87 6.72 -4.55
N MET A 17 -8.42 6.18 -5.69
CA MET A 17 -7.80 6.95 -6.77
C MET A 17 -8.81 7.84 -7.48
N LYS A 18 -9.88 7.28 -8.05
CA LYS A 18 -10.91 8.06 -8.78
C LYS A 18 -11.69 9.07 -7.94
N LYS A 19 -11.67 8.93 -6.60
CA LYS A 19 -12.36 9.85 -5.68
C LYS A 19 -11.38 10.74 -4.91
N GLU A 20 -10.09 10.72 -5.28
CA GLU A 20 -9.01 11.53 -4.70
C GLU A 20 -9.04 11.59 -3.15
N ARG A 21 -9.28 10.44 -2.51
CA ARG A 21 -9.60 10.40 -1.07
C ARG A 21 -8.40 10.55 -0.15
N VAL A 22 -7.20 10.32 -0.67
CA VAL A 22 -5.98 10.23 0.13
C VAL A 22 -4.83 10.91 -0.59
N LYS A 23 -3.87 11.44 0.16
CA LYS A 23 -2.61 11.97 -0.37
C LYS A 23 -1.50 10.92 -0.38
N TYR A 24 -1.55 9.98 0.57
CA TYR A 24 -0.55 8.92 0.73
C TYR A 24 -1.25 7.57 0.80
N LEU A 25 -0.64 6.54 0.19
CA LEU A 25 -1.16 5.18 0.15
C LEU A 25 -0.04 4.18 0.41
N ALA A 26 -0.20 3.30 1.39
CA ALA A 26 0.72 2.19 1.63
C ALA A 26 -0.12 0.92 1.83
N ILE A 27 0.10 -0.08 0.98
CA ILE A 27 -0.69 -1.31 0.97
C ILE A 27 0.25 -2.48 0.68
N MET A 28 0.18 -3.49 1.55
CA MET A 28 0.81 -4.79 1.37
C MET A 28 -0.29 -5.85 1.26
N GLU A 29 -0.35 -6.54 0.13
CA GLU A 29 -1.19 -7.71 -0.04
C GLU A 29 -0.50 -8.93 0.59
N VAL A 30 -1.23 -9.68 1.41
CA VAL A 30 -0.72 -10.86 2.09
C VAL A 30 -1.58 -12.05 1.70
N TYR A 31 -0.98 -13.01 1.00
CA TYR A 31 -1.64 -14.23 0.55
C TYR A 31 -0.79 -15.45 0.92
N PHE A 32 -1.26 -16.23 1.90
CA PHE A 32 -0.47 -17.28 2.56
C PHE A 32 0.92 -16.75 2.98
N GLU A 33 1.98 -17.27 2.38
CA GLU A 33 3.38 -16.89 2.66
C GLU A 33 3.89 -15.78 1.74
N LYS A 34 3.11 -15.37 0.72
CA LYS A 34 3.49 -14.29 -0.19
C LYS A 34 3.03 -12.95 0.38
N ARG A 35 3.97 -12.02 0.45
CA ARG A 35 3.72 -10.61 0.72
C ARG A 35 4.12 -9.81 -0.51
N GLU A 36 3.23 -8.94 -0.96
CA GLU A 36 3.48 -8.10 -2.13
C GLU A 36 3.08 -6.67 -1.81
N ASP A 37 4.09 -5.79 -1.76
CA ASP A 37 3.91 -4.38 -1.47
C ASP A 37 3.67 -3.60 -2.77
N LEU A 38 2.66 -2.74 -2.75
CA LEU A 38 2.29 -1.89 -3.89
C LEU A 38 3.45 -1.00 -4.36
N SER A 39 4.34 -0.56 -3.45
CA SER A 39 5.51 0.27 -3.76
C SER A 39 6.50 -0.41 -4.72
N PHE A 40 6.50 -1.75 -4.82
CA PHE A 40 7.35 -2.48 -5.75
C PHE A 40 6.74 -2.63 -7.16
N MET A 41 5.44 -2.34 -7.33
CA MET A 41 4.73 -2.41 -8.60
C MET A 41 4.89 -1.10 -9.40
N LYS A 42 6.01 -0.95 -10.12
CA LYS A 42 6.40 0.32 -10.77
C LYS A 42 5.33 0.96 -11.67
N ASP A 43 4.60 0.15 -12.44
CA ASP A 43 3.57 0.68 -13.34
C ASP A 43 2.33 1.16 -12.56
N GLU A 44 1.97 0.43 -11.50
CA GLU A 44 0.90 0.80 -10.59
C GLU A 44 1.22 2.09 -9.83
N VAL A 45 2.45 2.22 -9.30
CA VAL A 45 2.92 3.43 -8.62
C VAL A 45 2.80 4.65 -9.52
N LYS A 46 3.26 4.56 -10.78
CA LYS A 46 3.13 5.65 -11.76
C LYS A 46 1.67 6.03 -12.03
N GLU A 47 0.78 5.05 -12.07
CA GLU A 47 -0.66 5.32 -12.22
C GLU A 47 -1.17 6.13 -11.02
N PHE A 48 -0.89 5.71 -9.78
CA PHE A 48 -1.29 6.47 -8.59
C PHE A 48 -0.69 7.89 -8.52
N GLU A 49 0.59 8.04 -8.90
CA GLU A 49 1.27 9.35 -8.93
C GLU A 49 0.59 10.32 -9.91
N SER A 50 0.05 9.83 -11.03
CA SER A 50 -0.71 10.66 -11.98
C SER A 50 -2.01 11.24 -11.40
N TYR A 51 -2.52 10.65 -10.31
CA TYR A 51 -3.65 11.15 -9.51
C TYR A 51 -3.20 11.90 -8.24
N ASN A 52 -1.93 12.33 -8.17
CA ASN A 52 -1.33 13.01 -7.02
C ASN A 52 -1.35 12.18 -5.71
N ILE A 53 -1.40 10.85 -5.82
CA ILE A 53 -1.33 9.94 -4.68
C ILE A 53 0.10 9.42 -4.57
N LYS A 54 0.76 9.70 -3.45
CA LYS A 54 2.10 9.19 -3.17
C LYS A 54 2.01 7.78 -2.58
N VAL A 55 2.47 6.78 -3.33
CA VAL A 55 2.62 5.42 -2.81
C VAL A 55 3.85 5.36 -1.90
N GLN A 56 3.69 4.74 -0.74
CA GLN A 56 4.76 4.50 0.23
C GLN A 56 4.92 2.99 0.46
N ASN A 57 6.13 2.57 0.79
CA ASN A 57 6.37 1.21 1.24
C ASN A 57 5.66 1.01 2.60
N TYR A 58 5.01 -0.12 2.78
CA TYR A 58 4.25 -0.44 3.98
C TYR A 58 5.18 -0.61 5.19
N ASP A 59 6.31 -1.29 5.02
CA ASP A 59 7.25 -1.56 6.10
C ASP A 59 7.98 -0.28 6.57
N ASP A 60 8.11 0.74 5.72
CA ASP A 60 8.59 2.07 6.12
C ASP A 60 7.64 2.75 7.13
N LEU A 61 6.37 2.35 7.18
CA LEU A 61 5.39 2.84 8.17
C LEU A 61 5.35 1.97 9.43
N TYR A 62 6.09 0.87 9.47
CA TYR A 62 6.15 -0.01 10.63
C TYR A 62 6.99 0.62 11.73
N ILE A 63 6.31 1.29 12.66
CA ILE A 63 6.94 1.85 13.86
C ILE A 63 6.98 0.74 14.93
N GLN A 64 8.17 0.28 15.29
CA GLN A 64 8.32 -0.58 16.46
C GLN A 64 8.11 0.26 17.72
N VAL A 65 7.24 -0.21 18.62
CA VAL A 65 7.00 0.46 19.92
C VAL A 65 8.31 0.70 20.68
N TYR A 66 9.29 -0.19 20.49
CA TYR A 66 10.63 -0.04 21.06
C TYR A 66 11.35 1.23 20.59
N ASP A 67 11.30 1.55 19.29
CA ASP A 67 11.95 2.74 18.73
C ASP A 67 11.31 4.02 19.28
N LEU A 68 10.00 4.02 19.47
CA LEU A 68 9.27 5.14 20.09
C LEU A 68 9.70 5.37 21.55
N ILE A 69 9.83 4.30 22.34
CA ILE A 69 10.22 4.40 23.75
C ILE A 69 11.66 4.93 23.87
N LYS A 70 12.56 4.48 22.99
CA LYS A 70 13.97 4.92 22.99
C LYS A 70 14.15 6.41 22.69
N GLU A 71 13.25 7.02 21.92
CA GLU A 71 13.29 8.47 21.66
C GLU A 71 12.79 9.33 22.83
N MET A 72 12.16 8.71 23.84
CA MET A 72 11.65 9.41 25.03
C MET A 72 12.66 9.48 26.18
N ASP A 73 13.74 8.70 26.13
CA ASP A 73 14.87 8.72 27.08
C ASP A 73 15.94 9.74 26.69
#